data_AF-A0A3M5H1Q9-F1
#
_entry.id   AF-A0A3M5H1Q9-F1
#
_cell.length_a   1.000
_cell.length_b   1.000
_cell.length_c   1.000
_cell.angle_alpha   90.00
_cell.angle_beta   90.00
_cell.angle_gamma   90.00
#
_symmetry.space_group_name_H-M   'P 1'
#
loop_
_entity.id
_entity.type
_entity.pdbx_description
1 polymer ?
#
loop_
_entity_poly.entity_id
_entity_poly.type
_entity_poly.pdbx_seq_one_letter_code
_entity_poly.pdbx_strand_id
1 'polypeptide(L)'
;MLSKWSDHTAANDKLAAIAKSKNLELSEDPILMDKAEAAILEMHKKSFDQAYANNQVIAHEQATKLYKEEAENGDDPELKAFAKATLPTLEQHLEHAKKLSAAHGDDAAKK
;
A
#
# COMPACT_ATOMS: atom_id res chain seq x y z
N MET A 1 -10.96 10.66 2.62
CA MET A 1 -9.88 10.57 1.59
C MET A 1 -8.66 11.41 1.94
N LEU A 2 -8.80 12.65 2.42
CA LEU A 2 -7.66 13.54 2.74
C LEU A 2 -6.64 12.94 3.74
N SER A 3 -7.09 12.20 4.76
CA SER A 3 -6.20 11.56 5.74
C SER A 3 -5.35 10.43 5.16
N LYS A 4 -5.92 9.62 4.25
CA LYS A 4 -5.22 8.45 3.68
C LYS A 4 -3.96 8.88 2.92
N TRP A 5 -4.08 9.91 2.09
CA TRP A 5 -2.94 10.45 1.35
C TRP A 5 -1.87 11.03 2.28
N SER A 6 -2.26 11.82 3.30
CA SER A 6 -1.28 12.36 4.26
C SER A 6 -0.58 11.28 5.07
N ASP A 7 -1.27 10.19 5.42
CA ASP A 7 -0.69 9.05 6.12
C ASP A 7 0.38 8.37 5.25
N HIS A 8 0.09 8.14 3.96
CA HIS A 8 1.07 7.57 3.02
C HIS A 8 2.29 8.48 2.84
N THR A 9 2.10 9.79 2.66
CA THR A 9 3.21 10.74 2.54
C THR A 9 4.06 10.72 3.82
N ALA A 10 3.44 10.79 4.99
CA ALA A 10 4.16 10.77 6.26
C ALA A 10 4.93 9.45 6.48
N ALA A 11 4.38 8.30 6.06
CA ALA A 11 5.07 7.03 6.13
C ALA A 11 6.29 6.98 5.18
N ASN A 12 6.12 7.47 3.95
CA ASN A 12 7.20 7.53 2.96
C ASN A 12 8.32 8.48 3.39
N ASP A 13 7.99 9.65 3.92
CA ASP A 13 8.98 10.63 4.40
C ASP A 13 9.81 10.05 5.55
N LYS A 14 9.15 9.35 6.48
CA LYS A 14 9.83 8.64 7.58
C LYS A 14 10.74 7.54 7.06
N LEU A 15 10.27 6.71 6.14
CA LEU A 15 11.08 5.63 5.56
C LEU A 15 12.28 6.18 4.78
N ALA A 16 12.11 7.25 4.01
CA ALA A 16 13.17 7.93 3.30
C ALA A 16 14.22 8.50 4.27
N ALA A 17 13.80 9.05 5.40
CA ALA A 17 14.70 9.52 6.45
C ALA A 17 15.53 8.38 7.07
N ILE A 18 14.92 7.21 7.32
CA ILE A 18 15.61 6.01 7.81
C ILE A 18 16.61 5.50 6.76
N ALA A 19 16.21 5.43 5.49
CA ALA A 19 17.10 5.01 4.41
C ALA A 19 18.32 5.93 4.31
N LYS A 20 18.08 7.25 4.35
CA LYS A 20 19.14 8.27 4.33
C LYS A 20 20.07 8.19 5.55
N SER A 21 19.54 8.01 6.76
CA SER A 21 20.35 7.90 7.98
C SER A 21 21.27 6.67 7.96
N LYS A 22 20.84 5.61 7.27
CA LYS A 22 21.58 4.35 7.09
C LYS A 22 22.41 4.31 5.80
N ASN A 23 22.43 5.39 5.01
CA ASN A 23 23.12 5.48 3.72
C ASN A 23 22.71 4.34 2.74
N LEU A 24 21.44 3.95 2.78
CA LEU A 24 20.84 2.99 1.87
C LEU A 24 20.40 3.71 0.59
N GLU A 25 20.78 3.17 -0.56
CA GLU A 25 20.27 3.66 -1.84
C GLU A 25 18.80 3.22 -1.99
N LEU A 26 17.93 4.18 -2.31
CA LEU A 26 16.54 3.87 -2.67
C LEU A 26 16.55 3.30 -4.09
N SER A 27 15.86 2.18 -4.28
CA SER A 27 15.80 1.52 -5.57
C SER A 27 15.01 2.38 -6.58
N GLU A 28 15.66 2.82 -7.66
CA GLU A 28 15.03 3.47 -8.82
C GLU A 28 14.67 2.44 -9.91
N ASP A 29 14.28 1.23 -9.52
CA ASP A 29 14.12 0.09 -10.43
C ASP A 29 13.04 0.38 -11.51
N PRO A 30 13.42 0.44 -12.80
CA PRO A 30 12.47 0.63 -13.91
C PRO A 30 11.37 -0.43 -13.92
N ILE A 31 11.64 -1.64 -13.41
CA ILE A 31 10.69 -2.75 -13.34
C ILE A 31 9.52 -2.42 -12.40
N LEU A 32 9.74 -1.60 -11.35
CA LEU A 32 8.64 -1.13 -10.50
C LEU A 32 7.73 -0.16 -11.25
N MET A 33 8.31 0.67 -12.12
CA MET A 33 7.56 1.61 -12.96
C MET A 33 6.71 0.86 -14.00
N ASP A 34 7.29 -0.14 -14.68
CA ASP A 34 6.57 -0.99 -15.65
C ASP A 34 5.43 -1.76 -14.99
N LYS A 35 5.63 -2.27 -13.77
CA LYS A 35 4.58 -2.92 -12.98
C LYS A 35 3.46 -1.95 -12.59
N ALA A 36 3.81 -0.72 -12.22
CA ALA A 36 2.83 0.32 -11.91
C ALA A 36 2.00 0.68 -13.16
N GLU A 37 2.66 0.83 -14.31
CA GLU A 37 2.01 1.11 -15.58
C GLU A 37 1.08 -0.02 -16.03
N ALA A 38 1.53 -1.28 -15.91
CA ALA A 38 0.71 -2.45 -16.21
C ALA A 38 -0.54 -2.54 -15.32
N ALA A 39 -0.41 -2.23 -14.02
CA ALA A 39 -1.54 -2.19 -13.09
C ALA A 39 -2.54 -1.08 -13.47
N ILE A 40 -2.06 0.10 -13.89
CA ILE A 40 -2.90 1.19 -14.39
C ILE A 40 -3.66 0.76 -15.66
N LEU A 41 -2.98 0.12 -16.60
CA LEU A 41 -3.56 -0.40 -17.85
C LEU A 41 -4.63 -1.48 -17.59
N GLU A 42 -4.45 -2.34 -16.58
CA GLU A 42 -5.47 -3.33 -16.21
C GLU A 42 -6.72 -2.66 -15.64
N MET A 43 -6.55 -1.60 -14.82
CA MET A 43 -7.67 -0.86 -14.24
C MET A 43 -8.58 -0.21 -15.30
N HIS A 44 -8.06 0.13 -16.48
CA HIS A 44 -8.86 0.70 -17.58
C HIS A 44 -9.76 -0.32 -18.31
N LYS A 45 -9.52 -1.63 -18.20
CA LYS A 45 -10.25 -2.66 -18.97
C LYS A 45 -11.52 -3.18 -18.29
N LYS A 46 -11.72 -2.88 -17.01
CA LYS A 46 -12.89 -3.24 -16.18
C LYS A 46 -13.65 -1.95 -15.79
N SER A 47 -14.73 -2.05 -15.02
CA SER A 47 -15.23 -0.86 -14.30
C SER A 47 -14.06 -0.31 -13.48
N PHE A 48 -13.62 0.91 -13.78
CA PHE A 48 -12.46 1.53 -13.15
C PHE A 48 -12.58 1.49 -11.62
N ASP A 49 -13.76 1.81 -11.09
CA ASP A 49 -14.03 1.82 -9.65
C ASP A 49 -13.85 0.43 -9.01
N GLN A 50 -14.34 -0.62 -9.68
CA GLN A 50 -14.20 -1.99 -9.21
C GLN A 50 -12.74 -2.46 -9.26
N ALA A 51 -12.04 -2.16 -10.35
CA ALA A 51 -10.63 -2.54 -10.51
C ALA A 51 -9.74 -1.81 -9.51
N TYR A 52 -9.98 -0.51 -9.33
CA TYR A 52 -9.31 0.31 -8.32
C TYR A 52 -9.56 -0.25 -6.92
N ALA A 53 -10.81 -0.50 -6.54
CA ALA A 53 -11.15 -0.98 -5.21
C ALA A 53 -10.50 -2.34 -4.90
N ASN A 54 -10.51 -3.27 -5.86
CA ASN A 54 -9.86 -4.58 -5.71
C ASN A 54 -8.34 -4.45 -5.60
N ASN A 55 -7.72 -3.61 -6.44
CA ASN A 55 -6.28 -3.38 -6.37
C ASN A 55 -5.86 -2.74 -5.04
N GLN A 56 -6.69 -1.83 -4.49
CA GLN A 56 -6.44 -1.25 -3.17
C GLN A 56 -6.48 -2.32 -2.07
N VAL A 57 -7.39 -3.30 -2.12
CA VAL A 57 -7.38 -4.41 -1.14
C VAL A 57 -6.07 -5.20 -1.26
N ILE A 58 -5.71 -5.65 -2.47
CA ILE A 58 -4.51 -6.47 -2.70
C ILE A 58 -3.25 -5.74 -2.21
N ALA A 59 -3.07 -4.47 -2.59
CA ALA A 59 -1.91 -3.68 -2.21
C ALA A 59 -1.80 -3.51 -0.68
N HIS A 60 -2.92 -3.26 0.01
CA HIS A 60 -2.90 -3.05 1.46
C HIS A 60 -2.74 -4.37 2.23
N GLU A 61 -3.23 -5.51 1.70
CA GLU A 61 -2.95 -6.83 2.29
C GLU A 61 -1.48 -7.19 2.19
N GLN A 62 -0.86 -6.97 1.01
CA GLN A 62 0.56 -7.19 0.81
C GLN A 62 1.41 -6.30 1.72
N ALA A 63 1.09 -5.00 1.80
CA ALA A 63 1.79 -4.07 2.67
C ALA A 63 1.63 -4.44 4.16
N THR A 64 0.42 -4.79 4.61
CA THR A 64 0.19 -5.21 6.00
C THR A 64 0.99 -6.46 6.34
N LYS A 65 1.04 -7.44 5.43
CA LYS A 65 1.85 -8.65 5.60
C LYS A 65 3.34 -8.31 5.73
N LEU A 66 3.87 -7.50 4.81
CA LEU A 66 5.28 -7.09 4.83
C LEU A 66 5.65 -6.36 6.14
N TYR A 67 4.82 -5.41 6.56
CA TYR A 67 5.06 -4.64 7.79
C TYR A 67 4.94 -5.51 9.04
N LYS A 68 4.03 -6.50 9.04
CA LYS A 68 3.93 -7.45 10.14
C LYS A 68 5.19 -8.33 10.23
N GLU A 69 5.65 -8.85 9.10
CA GLU A 69 6.87 -9.65 9.01
C GLU A 69 8.10 -8.86 9.50
N GLU A 70 8.26 -7.61 9.06
CA GLU A 70 9.34 -6.73 9.53
C GLU A 70 9.21 -6.41 11.03
N ALA A 71 8.00 -6.09 11.51
CA ALA A 71 7.75 -5.79 12.91
C ALA A 71 8.12 -6.97 13.84
N GLU A 72 7.80 -8.19 13.44
CA GLU A 72 8.03 -9.41 14.21
C GLU A 72 9.48 -9.89 14.07
N ASN A 73 9.94 -10.03 12.83
CA ASN A 73 11.14 -10.80 12.47
C ASN A 73 12.28 -9.96 11.89
N GLY A 74 12.10 -8.66 11.67
CA GLY A 74 13.16 -7.79 11.13
C GLY A 74 14.40 -7.74 12.02
N ASP A 75 15.55 -7.44 11.42
CA ASP A 75 16.83 -7.38 12.12
C ASP A 75 17.22 -5.95 12.49
N ASP A 76 16.83 -4.96 11.69
CA ASP A 76 17.16 -3.55 11.93
C ASP A 76 16.18 -2.93 12.94
N PRO A 77 16.64 -2.51 14.14
CA PRO A 77 15.73 -2.04 15.19
C PRO A 77 14.88 -0.82 14.78
N GLU A 78 15.38 0.03 13.90
CA GLU A 78 14.70 1.24 13.44
C GLU A 78 13.61 0.89 12.42
N LEU A 79 13.89 -0.04 11.50
CA LEU A 79 12.88 -0.56 10.57
C LEU A 79 11.79 -1.37 11.28
N LYS A 80 12.15 -2.21 12.27
CA LYS A 80 11.16 -2.89 13.12
C LYS A 80 10.24 -1.90 13.82
N ALA A 81 10.80 -0.83 14.40
CA ALA A 81 10.03 0.18 15.11
C ALA A 81 9.11 0.96 14.17
N PHE A 82 9.62 1.34 13.01
CA PHE A 82 8.84 1.98 11.94
C PHE A 82 7.68 1.08 11.48
N ALA A 83 7.94 -0.20 11.24
CA ALA A 83 6.94 -1.15 10.81
C ALA A 83 5.82 -1.30 11.86
N LYS A 84 6.19 -1.49 13.15
CA LYS A 84 5.25 -1.54 14.28
C LYS A 84 4.39 -0.30 14.40
N ALA A 85 4.99 0.88 14.26
CA ALA A 85 4.29 2.16 14.41
C ALA A 85 3.30 2.43 13.25
N THR A 86 3.57 1.87 12.07
CA THR A 86 2.77 2.12 10.86
C THR A 86 1.65 1.08 10.69
N LEU A 87 1.84 -0.14 11.21
CA LEU A 87 0.92 -1.26 11.04
C LEU A 87 -0.55 -0.96 11.38
N PRO A 88 -0.89 -0.26 12.49
CA PRO A 88 -2.30 0.03 12.80
C PRO A 88 -3.00 0.89 11.75
N THR A 89 -2.24 1.81 11.11
CA THR A 89 -2.79 2.66 10.05
C THR A 89 -3.00 1.85 8.77
N LEU A 90 -2.09 0.94 8.44
CA LEU A 90 -2.25 0.02 7.30
C LEU A 90 -3.46 -0.90 7.47
N GLU A 91 -3.67 -1.45 8.67
CA GLU A 91 -4.84 -2.27 9.00
C GLU A 91 -6.15 -1.50 8.83
N GLN A 92 -6.20 -0.25 9.33
CA GLN A 92 -7.35 0.63 9.13
C GLN A 92 -7.58 0.94 7.64
N HIS A 93 -6.53 1.24 6.89
CA HIS A 93 -6.62 1.50 5.46
C HIS A 93 -7.08 0.27 4.67
N LEU A 94 -6.68 -0.93 5.08
CA LEU A 94 -7.15 -2.19 4.52
C LEU A 94 -8.63 -2.41 4.78
N GLU A 95 -9.11 -2.15 6.00
CA GLU A 95 -10.54 -2.23 6.31
C GLU A 95 -11.35 -1.30 5.40
N HIS A 96 -10.89 -0.05 5.22
CA HIS A 96 -11.51 0.90 4.30
C HIS A 96 -11.49 0.39 2.85
N ALA A 97 -10.40 -0.22 2.38
CA ALA A 97 -10.31 -0.79 1.05
C ALA A 97 -11.30 -1.95 0.86
N LYS A 98 -11.48 -2.81 1.87
CA LYS A 98 -12.47 -3.91 1.84
C LYS A 98 -13.89 -3.38 1.77
N LYS A 99 -14.22 -2.32 2.52
CA LYS A 99 -15.53 -1.65 2.44
C LYS A 99 -15.77 -1.05 1.04
N LEU A 100 -14.75 -0.43 0.46
CA LEU A 100 -14.82 0.13 -0.89
C LEU A 100 -15.05 -0.96 -1.95
N SER A 101 -14.30 -2.07 -1.88
CA SER A 101 -14.46 -3.21 -2.79
C SER A 101 -15.84 -3.83 -2.67
N ALA A 102 -16.37 -4.01 -1.46
CA ALA A 102 -17.74 -4.50 -1.26
C ALA A 102 -18.79 -3.57 -1.89
N ALA A 103 -18.63 -2.25 -1.77
CA ALA A 103 -19.56 -1.28 -2.35
C ALA A 103 -19.58 -1.28 -3.89
N HIS A 104 -18.46 -1.64 -4.53
CA HIS A 104 -18.31 -1.65 -5.99
C HIS A 104 -18.28 -3.06 -6.62
N GLY A 105 -18.41 -4.12 -5.81
CA GLY A 105 -18.49 -5.51 -6.26
C GLY A 105 -19.86 -5.86 -6.86
N ASP A 106 -20.92 -5.22 -6.39
CA ASP A 106 -22.31 -5.48 -6.80
C ASP A 106 -22.73 -4.71 -8.06
N ASP A 107 -22.00 -3.66 -8.46
CA ASP A 107 -22.34 -2.84 -9.63
C ASP A 107 -22.20 -3.58 -10.96
N ALA A 108 -21.42 -4.67 -10.99
CA ALA A 108 -21.29 -5.54 -12.15
C ALA A 108 -22.52 -6.45 -12.37
N ALA A 109 -23.33 -6.70 -11.34
CA ALA A 109 -24.51 -7.58 -11.43
C ALA A 109 -25.79 -6.86 -11.90
N LYS A 110 -25.72 -5.53 -12.12
CA LYS A 110 -26.87 -4.69 -12.48
C LYS A 110 -26.83 -4.13 -13.91
N LYS A 111 -25.91 -4.58 -14.76
CA LYS A 111 -25.85 -4.23 -16.19
C LYS A 111 -26.06 -5.42 -17.09
#